data_AF-A0A1I8NBI4-F1
#
_entry.id   AF-A0A1I8NBI4-F1
#
_cell.length_a   1.000
_cell.length_b   1.000
_cell.length_c   1.000
_cell.angle_alpha   90.00
_cell.angle_beta   90.00
_cell.angle_gamma   90.00
#
_symmetry.space_group_name_H-M   'P 1'
#
loop_
_entity.id
_entity.type
_entity.pdbx_description
1 polymer ?
#
loop_
_entity_poly.entity_id
_entity_poly.type
_entity_poly.pdbx_seq_one_letter_code
_entity_poly.pdbx_strand_id
1 'polypeptide(L)'
;MAFSYACLTLQRVVLPIVLVLAALYRPVGISFVYLLMFFVSPFIPVATKQNFKGSVTAYFIILLALSTILLLCHIGLQVSIFALHIGDMFGTCSVTERLLRHIGFIGFQNLKAFAIVEWLAPEVVVFITSLVVYIISKKITQTVEPQLETGDVEVAIRENGGGGGGSENPNEEISNALVEDAQRQKHVVVAAASSSSAAATVDDNTKPNFDGLIKISPLFCLATLFFSAVLRPSVPGGFYFSIFLLSGLYWATFQTLQRKFAMLLRFVMVVIVAHTLCIVAYQTPWMQDHLEKTSLTARLIGLEPLITSKCADDIRIIVYNTEYKADSFLNPIVLFFTYYALALTTKNLIKIRVSFKI
;
A
#
# COMPACT_ATOMS: atom_id res chain seq x y z
N MET A 1 -6.46 -17.83 11.18
CA MET A 1 -6.06 -17.65 9.76
C MET A 1 -6.69 -16.41 9.09
N ALA A 2 -8.00 -16.17 9.21
CA ALA A 2 -8.69 -15.02 8.60
C ALA A 2 -8.04 -13.64 8.88
N PHE A 3 -7.53 -13.42 10.10
CA PHE A 3 -6.90 -12.16 10.50
C PHE A 3 -5.61 -11.81 9.73
N SER A 4 -4.83 -12.81 9.31
CA SER A 4 -3.61 -12.59 8.51
C SER A 4 -3.97 -12.20 7.07
N TYR A 5 -5.01 -12.82 6.50
CA TYR A 5 -5.50 -12.50 5.16
C TYR A 5 -6.11 -11.09 5.08
N ALA A 6 -6.85 -10.66 6.11
CA ALA A 6 -7.40 -9.31 6.16
C ALA A 6 -6.30 -8.24 6.07
N CYS A 7 -5.23 -8.36 6.86
CA CYS A 7 -4.11 -7.43 6.82
C CYS A 7 -3.37 -7.48 5.46
N LEU A 8 -3.21 -8.67 4.88
CA LEU A 8 -2.60 -8.84 3.58
C LEU A 8 -3.41 -8.13 2.49
N THR A 9 -4.73 -8.34 2.45
CA THR A 9 -5.61 -7.70 1.46
C THR A 9 -5.63 -6.18 1.63
N LEU A 10 -5.73 -5.68 2.87
CA LEU A 10 -5.73 -4.25 3.13
C LEU A 10 -4.42 -3.57 2.68
N GLN A 11 -3.28 -4.16 3.01
CA GLN A 11 -1.97 -3.57 2.71
C GLN A 11 -1.50 -3.80 1.27
N ARG A 12 -1.91 -4.91 0.62
CA ARG A 12 -1.44 -5.29 -0.73
C ARG A 12 -2.42 -5.01 -1.85
N VAL A 13 -3.69 -4.78 -1.54
CA VAL A 13 -4.73 -4.57 -2.55
C VAL A 13 -5.38 -3.22 -2.34
N VAL A 14 -6.03 -3.01 -1.18
CA VAL A 14 -6.84 -1.80 -0.94
C VAL A 14 -5.97 -0.54 -0.97
N LEU A 15 -4.89 -0.50 -0.17
CA LEU A 15 -4.07 0.70 -0.05
C LEU A 15 -3.38 1.10 -1.37
N PRO A 16 -2.70 0.21 -2.12
CA PRO A 16 -2.10 0.58 -3.40
C PRO A 16 -3.13 1.05 -4.44
N ILE A 17 -4.32 0.42 -4.49
CA ILE A 17 -5.38 0.84 -5.41
C ILE A 17 -5.84 2.26 -5.07
N VAL A 18 -6.08 2.57 -3.79
CA VAL A 18 -6.50 3.90 -3.37
C VAL A 18 -5.43 4.95 -3.69
N LEU A 19 -4.14 4.65 -3.49
CA LEU A 19 -3.06 5.58 -3.83
C LEU A 19 -2.96 5.85 -5.34
N VAL A 20 -3.13 4.81 -6.17
CA VAL A 20 -3.13 4.97 -7.64
C VAL A 20 -4.34 5.76 -8.11
N LEU A 21 -5.53 5.44 -7.60
CA LEU A 21 -6.76 6.16 -7.93
C LEU A 21 -6.67 7.62 -7.51
N ALA A 22 -6.17 7.91 -6.30
CA ALA A 22 -5.94 9.29 -5.85
C ALA A 22 -4.98 10.05 -6.78
N ALA A 23 -3.88 9.40 -7.20
CA ALA A 23 -2.90 10.03 -8.09
C ALA A 23 -3.43 10.25 -9.52
N LEU A 24 -4.26 9.35 -10.04
CA LEU A 24 -4.83 9.44 -11.39
C LEU A 24 -6.06 10.33 -11.48
N TYR A 25 -6.90 10.33 -10.43
CA TYR A 25 -8.11 11.15 -10.38
C TYR A 25 -7.76 12.64 -10.42
N ARG A 26 -6.60 13.01 -9.84
CA ARG A 26 -6.16 14.40 -9.77
C ARG A 26 -4.66 14.51 -10.03
N PRO A 27 -4.20 14.63 -11.28
CA PRO A 27 -2.78 14.69 -11.59
C PRO A 27 -2.23 16.10 -11.39
N VAL A 28 -2.03 16.48 -10.13
CA VAL A 28 -1.37 17.72 -9.70
C VAL A 28 -0.09 17.40 -8.93
N GLY A 29 0.74 18.41 -8.67
CA GLY A 29 2.00 18.28 -7.94
C GLY A 29 1.88 17.52 -6.61
N ILE A 30 0.87 17.82 -5.80
CA ILE A 30 0.61 17.14 -4.52
C ILE A 30 0.39 15.63 -4.70
N SER A 31 -0.24 15.21 -5.79
CA SER A 31 -0.55 13.80 -6.06
C SER A 31 0.69 12.95 -6.37
N PHE A 32 1.82 13.57 -6.73
CA PHE A 32 3.11 12.87 -6.83
C PHE A 32 3.57 12.31 -5.49
N VAL A 33 3.16 12.91 -4.37
CA VAL A 33 3.45 12.40 -3.03
C VAL A 33 2.80 11.03 -2.83
N TYR A 34 1.54 10.88 -3.23
CA TYR A 34 0.82 9.60 -3.17
C TYR A 34 1.39 8.56 -4.12
N LEU A 35 1.81 9.00 -5.31
CA LEU A 35 2.47 8.15 -6.28
C LEU A 35 3.81 7.60 -5.75
N LEU A 36 4.61 8.43 -5.08
CA LEU A 36 5.84 7.98 -4.43
C LEU A 36 5.55 6.99 -3.30
N MET A 37 4.54 7.26 -2.48
CA MET A 37 4.09 6.33 -1.43
C MET A 37 3.58 4.99 -2.00
N PHE A 38 2.97 5.00 -3.19
CA PHE A 38 2.59 3.79 -3.92
C PHE A 38 3.82 2.97 -4.34
N PHE A 39 4.85 3.61 -4.92
CA PHE A 39 6.07 2.91 -5.30
C PHE A 39 6.81 2.29 -4.11
N VAL A 40 6.73 2.90 -2.92
CA VAL A 40 7.33 2.31 -1.71
C VAL A 40 6.49 1.15 -1.14
N SER A 41 5.16 1.17 -1.34
CA SER A 41 4.19 0.21 -0.76
C SER A 41 4.52 -1.29 -0.92
N PRO A 42 4.95 -1.82 -2.09
CA PRO A 42 5.22 -3.26 -2.24
C PRO A 42 6.44 -3.73 -1.42
N PHE A 43 7.39 -2.84 -1.10
CA PHE A 43 8.62 -3.20 -0.41
C PHE A 43 8.43 -3.35 1.10
N ILE A 44 7.53 -2.58 1.70
CA ILE A 44 7.23 -2.66 3.14
C ILE A 44 6.74 -4.06 3.49
N PRO A 45 7.23 -4.72 4.55
CA PRO A 45 6.75 -6.04 4.95
C PRO A 45 5.27 -6.01 5.35
N VAL A 46 4.58 -7.15 5.25
CA VAL A 46 3.20 -7.25 5.77
C VAL A 46 3.24 -7.07 7.28
N ALA A 47 2.26 -6.36 7.84
CA ALA A 47 2.20 -6.16 9.28
C ALA A 47 2.14 -7.51 10.02
N THR A 48 3.17 -7.78 10.81
CA THR A 48 3.25 -8.92 11.74
C THR A 48 3.74 -8.42 13.08
N LYS A 49 3.46 -9.14 14.17
CA LYS A 49 3.87 -8.77 15.55
C LYS A 49 5.30 -8.23 15.65
N GLN A 50 6.25 -8.96 15.04
CA GLN A 50 7.67 -8.63 15.10
C GLN A 50 8.03 -7.39 14.28
N ASN A 51 7.37 -7.14 13.15
CA ASN A 51 7.70 -6.05 12.23
C ASN A 51 6.84 -4.79 12.44
N PHE A 52 5.79 -4.87 13.28
CA PHE A 52 4.84 -3.77 13.48
C PHE A 52 5.51 -2.56 14.11
N LYS A 53 6.39 -2.74 15.11
CA LYS A 53 7.13 -1.64 15.76
C LYS A 53 8.22 -1.00 14.88
N GLY A 54 8.44 -1.51 13.66
CA GLY A 54 9.48 -1.03 12.76
C GLY A 54 8.95 -0.30 11.52
N SER A 55 9.46 -0.72 10.35
CA SER A 55 9.21 -0.09 9.05
C SER A 55 7.72 0.04 8.67
N VAL A 56 6.86 -0.90 9.11
CA VAL A 56 5.42 -0.86 8.79
C VAL A 56 4.74 0.33 9.45
N THR A 57 4.94 0.52 10.76
CA THR A 57 4.38 1.68 11.47
C THR A 57 4.97 2.99 10.96
N ALA A 58 6.28 3.03 10.68
CA ALA A 58 6.91 4.22 10.10
C ALA A 58 6.26 4.66 8.78
N TYR A 59 5.99 3.71 7.87
CA TYR A 59 5.32 4.03 6.61
C TYR A 59 3.91 4.60 6.82
N PHE A 60 3.09 3.96 7.66
CA PHE A 60 1.74 4.46 7.92
C PHE A 60 1.74 5.82 8.64
N ILE A 61 2.67 6.05 9.57
CA ILE A 61 2.84 7.36 10.21
C ILE A 61 3.19 8.42 9.17
N ILE A 62 4.16 8.14 8.28
CA ILE A 62 4.53 9.08 7.22
C ILE A 62 3.35 9.36 6.29
N LEU A 63 2.63 8.32 5.86
CA LEU A 63 1.45 8.47 4.98
C LEU A 63 0.32 9.26 5.65
N LEU A 64 0.04 9.01 6.93
CA LEU A 64 -0.95 9.73 7.72
C LEU A 64 -0.52 11.18 7.97
N ALA A 65 0.75 11.42 8.31
CA ALA A 65 1.27 12.76 8.50
C ALA A 65 1.18 13.57 7.20
N LEU A 66 1.61 13.00 6.07
CA LEU A 66 1.53 13.65 4.76
C LEU A 66 0.09 13.96 4.37
N SER A 67 -0.83 12.99 4.46
CA SER A 67 -2.25 13.24 4.15
C SER A 67 -2.89 14.27 5.08
N THR A 68 -2.54 14.28 6.37
CA THR A 68 -3.00 15.29 7.32
C THR A 68 -2.47 16.68 6.97
N ILE A 69 -1.18 16.81 6.67
CA ILE A 69 -0.56 18.09 6.29
C ILE A 69 -1.20 18.64 5.01
N LEU A 70 -1.45 17.78 4.01
CA LEU A 70 -2.08 18.20 2.76
C LEU A 70 -3.54 18.63 2.95
N LEU A 71 -4.32 17.90 3.77
CA LEU A 71 -5.66 18.31 4.18
C LEU A 71 -5.65 19.67 4.91
N LEU A 72 -4.74 19.85 5.87
CA LEU A 72 -4.59 21.12 6.60
C LEU A 72 -4.18 22.26 5.65
N CYS A 73 -3.34 21.98 4.66
CA CYS A 73 -2.95 22.97 3.66
C CYS A 73 -4.13 23.38 2.78
N HIS A 74 -4.97 22.43 2.35
CA HIS A 74 -6.20 22.71 1.63
C HIS A 74 -7.18 23.54 2.48
N ILE A 75 -7.39 23.18 3.74
CA ILE A 75 -8.25 23.93 4.66
C ILE A 75 -7.70 25.34 4.89
N GLY A 76 -6.40 25.46 5.20
CA GLY A 76 -5.71 26.72 5.43
C GLY A 76 -5.76 27.64 4.22
N LEU A 77 -5.63 27.08 3.00
CA LEU A 77 -5.80 27.83 1.76
C LEU A 77 -7.23 28.41 1.65
N GLN A 78 -8.28 27.60 1.87
CA GLN A 78 -9.65 28.09 1.77
C GLN A 78 -9.97 29.14 2.84
N VAL A 79 -9.50 28.95 4.06
CA VAL A 79 -9.62 29.95 5.14
C VAL A 79 -8.92 31.24 4.74
N SER A 80 -7.71 31.17 4.16
CA SER A 80 -6.97 32.34 3.72
C SER A 80 -7.68 33.09 2.59
N ILE A 81 -8.23 32.37 1.61
CA ILE A 81 -8.97 32.95 0.49
C ILE A 81 -10.25 33.67 0.98
N PHE A 82 -10.96 33.07 1.94
CA PHE A 82 -12.17 33.66 2.51
C PHE A 82 -11.88 34.83 3.46
N ALA A 83 -10.97 34.65 4.42
CA ALA A 83 -10.69 35.63 5.46
C ALA A 83 -9.98 36.88 4.92
N LEU A 84 -9.07 36.71 3.98
CA LEU A 84 -8.23 37.79 3.45
C LEU A 84 -8.73 38.33 2.11
N HIS A 85 -9.83 37.79 1.56
CA HIS A 85 -10.36 38.14 0.22
C HIS A 85 -9.30 38.12 -0.89
N ILE A 86 -8.24 37.30 -0.74
CA ILE A 86 -7.13 37.21 -1.71
C ILE A 86 -7.60 36.54 -3.01
N GLY A 87 -8.80 35.94 -3.04
CA GLY A 87 -9.38 35.36 -4.27
C GLY A 87 -9.33 36.32 -5.47
N ASP A 88 -9.64 37.60 -5.26
CA ASP A 88 -9.64 38.62 -6.31
C ASP A 88 -8.23 39.12 -6.67
N MET A 89 -7.27 39.01 -5.74
CA MET A 89 -5.88 39.40 -5.94
C MET A 89 -5.14 38.45 -6.91
N PHE A 90 -5.61 37.20 -7.04
CA PHE A 90 -4.90 36.22 -7.84
C PHE A 90 -5.09 36.35 -9.34
N GLY A 91 -6.03 37.18 -9.83
CA GLY A 91 -6.23 37.53 -11.24
C GLY A 91 -6.38 36.31 -12.18
N THR A 92 -7.50 36.23 -12.90
CA THR A 92 -7.75 35.13 -13.85
C THR A 92 -6.55 34.91 -14.79
N CYS A 93 -5.94 33.73 -14.69
CA CYS A 93 -4.79 33.28 -15.47
C CYS A 93 -3.44 33.99 -15.25
N SER A 94 -3.22 34.54 -14.06
CA SER A 94 -1.91 35.02 -13.64
C SER A 94 -0.88 33.88 -13.48
N VAL A 95 0.41 34.21 -13.48
CA VAL A 95 1.50 33.27 -13.19
C VAL A 95 1.28 32.58 -11.84
N THR A 96 0.77 33.32 -10.86
CA THR A 96 0.51 32.83 -9.51
C THR A 96 -0.61 31.78 -9.50
N GLU A 97 -1.72 32.03 -10.20
CA GLU A 97 -2.81 31.05 -10.32
C GLU A 97 -2.35 29.78 -11.05
N ARG A 98 -1.56 29.93 -12.12
CA ARG A 98 -0.94 28.80 -12.80
C ARG A 98 -0.04 28.00 -11.85
N LEU A 99 0.84 28.65 -11.10
CA LEU A 99 1.75 27.97 -10.15
C LEU A 99 0.99 27.26 -9.02
N LEU A 100 0.00 27.93 -8.42
CA LEU A 100 -0.86 27.34 -7.41
C LEU A 100 -1.54 26.08 -7.95
N ARG A 101 -2.03 26.13 -9.19
CA ARG A 101 -2.63 24.97 -9.84
C ARG A 101 -1.65 23.83 -10.12
N HIS A 102 -0.40 24.12 -10.48
CA HIS A 102 0.63 23.09 -10.65
C HIS A 102 0.89 22.33 -9.38
N ILE A 103 0.91 23.04 -8.26
CA ILE A 103 1.05 22.42 -6.94
C ILE A 103 -0.22 21.64 -6.62
N GLY A 104 -1.39 22.21 -6.93
CA GLY A 104 -2.71 21.67 -6.58
C GLY A 104 -3.41 22.51 -5.51
N PHE A 105 -3.13 23.80 -5.42
CA PHE A 105 -3.87 24.73 -4.59
C PHE A 105 -4.79 25.55 -5.48
N ILE A 106 -6.09 25.53 -5.18
CA ILE A 106 -7.09 26.22 -5.99
C ILE A 106 -8.19 26.78 -5.09
N GLY A 107 -8.66 27.97 -5.39
CA GLY A 107 -9.78 28.59 -4.68
C GLY A 107 -11.12 28.03 -5.12
N PHE A 108 -12.00 27.74 -4.17
CA PHE A 108 -13.33 27.18 -4.44
C PHE A 108 -14.43 28.24 -4.64
N GLN A 109 -14.08 29.52 -4.65
CA GLN A 109 -15.04 30.60 -4.86
C GLN A 109 -15.77 30.42 -6.20
N ASN A 110 -17.11 30.45 -6.18
CA ASN A 110 -17.97 30.31 -7.35
C ASN A 110 -17.83 28.98 -8.13
N LEU A 111 -17.29 27.92 -7.50
CA LEU A 111 -17.28 26.57 -8.08
C LEU A 111 -18.56 25.79 -7.74
N LYS A 112 -18.97 24.90 -8.66
CA LYS A 112 -20.01 23.91 -8.39
C LYS A 112 -19.55 22.94 -7.31
N ALA A 113 -20.47 22.54 -6.42
CA ALA A 113 -20.18 21.61 -5.32
C ALA A 113 -19.52 20.30 -5.80
N PHE A 114 -19.92 19.77 -6.96
CA PHE A 114 -19.32 18.57 -7.54
C PHE A 114 -17.82 18.74 -7.83
N ALA A 115 -17.41 19.86 -8.40
CA ALA A 115 -16.00 20.15 -8.65
C ALA A 115 -15.23 20.26 -7.33
N ILE A 116 -15.81 20.89 -6.31
CA ILE A 116 -15.18 20.99 -4.98
C ILE A 116 -14.92 19.60 -4.40
N VAL A 117 -15.89 18.70 -4.47
CA VAL A 117 -15.75 17.30 -4.02
C VAL A 117 -14.66 16.59 -4.82
N GLU A 118 -14.63 16.77 -6.14
CA GLU A 118 -13.62 16.18 -7.01
C GLU A 118 -12.19 16.64 -6.65
N TRP A 119 -12.02 17.91 -6.30
CA TRP A 119 -10.72 18.45 -5.90
C TRP A 119 -10.27 17.97 -4.49
N LEU A 120 -11.20 17.71 -3.57
CA LEU A 120 -10.91 17.32 -2.18
C LEU A 120 -10.93 15.80 -1.94
N ALA A 121 -11.62 15.03 -2.80
CA ALA A 121 -11.84 13.60 -2.61
C ALA A 121 -10.55 12.77 -2.43
N PRO A 122 -9.48 12.94 -3.25
CA PRO A 122 -8.24 12.17 -3.08
C PRO A 122 -7.64 12.29 -1.68
N GLU A 123 -7.65 13.50 -1.11
CA GLU A 123 -7.05 13.82 0.19
C GLU A 123 -7.81 13.09 1.32
N VAL A 124 -9.14 13.22 1.33
CA VAL A 124 -10.01 12.61 2.34
C VAL A 124 -9.98 11.08 2.22
N VAL A 125 -10.08 10.55 1.01
CA VAL A 125 -10.11 9.10 0.78
C VAL A 125 -8.79 8.45 1.19
N VAL A 126 -7.64 9.05 0.88
CA VAL A 126 -6.33 8.53 1.29
C VAL A 126 -6.16 8.61 2.81
N PHE A 127 -6.55 9.72 3.45
CA PHE A 127 -6.48 9.86 4.90
C PHE A 127 -7.33 8.81 5.62
N ILE A 128 -8.62 8.68 5.26
CA ILE A 128 -9.53 7.72 5.89
C ILE A 128 -9.07 6.29 5.64
N THR A 129 -8.70 5.94 4.40
CA THR A 129 -8.23 4.59 4.07
C THR A 129 -6.96 4.25 4.84
N SER A 130 -5.97 5.14 4.87
CA SER A 130 -4.72 4.90 5.59
C SER A 130 -4.93 4.77 7.10
N LEU A 131 -5.84 5.56 7.68
CA LEU A 131 -6.21 5.48 9.10
C LEU A 131 -6.89 4.14 9.42
N VAL A 132 -7.88 3.74 8.61
CA VAL A 132 -8.60 2.48 8.78
C VAL A 132 -7.64 1.30 8.66
N VAL A 133 -6.78 1.28 7.63
CA VAL A 133 -5.77 0.22 7.45
C VAL A 133 -4.80 0.18 8.63
N TYR A 134 -4.33 1.33 9.13
CA TYR A 134 -3.44 1.39 10.28
C TYR A 134 -4.11 0.87 11.56
N ILE A 135 -5.33 1.34 11.89
CA ILE A 135 -6.07 0.91 13.09
C ILE A 135 -6.38 -0.59 13.04
N ILE A 136 -6.86 -1.10 11.91
CA ILE A 136 -7.15 -2.53 11.76
C ILE A 136 -5.85 -3.33 11.92
N SER A 137 -4.76 -2.92 11.27
CA SER A 137 -3.47 -3.60 11.38
C SER A 137 -2.93 -3.58 12.82
N LYS A 138 -3.10 -2.47 13.53
CA LYS A 138 -2.73 -2.32 14.95
C LYS A 138 -3.56 -3.23 15.85
N LYS A 139 -4.90 -3.16 15.72
CA LYS A 139 -5.85 -3.95 16.52
C LYS A 139 -5.61 -5.44 16.33
N ILE A 140 -5.41 -5.89 15.09
CA ILE A 140 -5.11 -7.30 14.79
C ILE A 140 -3.78 -7.71 15.43
N THR A 141 -2.76 -6.86 15.40
CA THR A 141 -1.46 -7.19 15.97
C THR A 141 -1.50 -7.29 17.50
N GLN A 142 -2.28 -6.43 18.17
CA GLN A 142 -2.43 -6.39 19.63
C GLN A 142 -3.39 -7.46 20.19
N THR A 143 -4.45 -7.83 19.46
CA THR A 143 -5.45 -8.83 19.93
C THR A 143 -4.85 -10.24 20.09
N VAL A 144 -3.67 -10.49 19.55
CA VAL A 144 -2.97 -11.77 19.70
C VAL A 144 -2.07 -11.78 20.95
N GLU A 145 -2.10 -10.74 21.79
CA GLU A 145 -1.32 -10.59 23.04
C GLU A 145 -1.99 -11.15 24.32
N PRO A 146 -3.33 -11.14 24.53
CA PRO A 146 -3.91 -11.40 25.87
C PRO A 146 -4.24 -12.87 26.18
N GLN A 147 -3.63 -13.88 25.52
CA GLN A 147 -3.98 -15.30 25.75
C GLN A 147 -2.78 -16.26 25.88
N LEU A 148 -1.53 -15.78 25.84
CA LEU A 148 -0.35 -16.67 25.95
C LEU A 148 0.60 -16.29 27.09
N GLU A 149 0.21 -15.36 27.96
CA GLU A 149 1.05 -14.85 29.06
C GLU A 149 0.40 -15.04 30.45
N THR A 150 -0.49 -16.02 30.60
CA THR A 150 -1.05 -16.41 31.92
C THR A 150 -0.93 -17.92 32.17
N GLY A 151 -0.02 -18.60 31.47
CA GLY A 151 0.13 -20.06 31.54
C GLY A 151 1.42 -20.58 32.19
N ASP A 152 2.46 -19.76 32.36
CA ASP A 152 3.81 -20.29 32.67
C ASP A 152 4.45 -19.58 33.87
N VAL A 153 3.83 -19.65 35.05
CA VAL A 153 4.57 -19.48 36.33
C VAL A 153 3.94 -20.37 37.41
N GLU A 154 3.96 -21.70 37.23
CA GLU A 154 3.87 -22.59 38.39
C GLU A 154 4.43 -24.00 38.14
N VAL A 155 5.69 -24.14 37.69
CA VAL A 155 6.49 -25.33 38.04
C VAL A 155 7.97 -24.94 38.09
N ALA A 156 8.41 -24.45 39.25
CA ALA A 156 9.83 -24.45 39.60
C ALA A 156 9.98 -25.12 40.98
N ILE A 157 9.55 -26.38 41.07
CA ILE A 157 9.96 -27.25 42.17
C ILE A 157 11.32 -27.84 41.80
N ARG A 158 12.30 -27.32 42.55
CA ARG A 158 13.68 -27.72 42.74
C ARG A 158 13.88 -29.25 42.70
N GLU A 159 14.81 -29.71 41.88
CA GLU A 159 15.61 -30.92 42.16
C GLU A 159 17.07 -30.68 41.78
N ASN A 160 17.89 -30.30 42.76
CA ASN A 160 19.20 -30.92 42.93
C ASN A 160 19.68 -30.71 44.37
N GLY A 161 19.74 -31.79 45.14
CA GLY A 161 20.11 -31.75 46.55
C GLY A 161 19.94 -33.12 47.20
N GLY A 162 20.64 -34.13 46.68
CA GLY A 162 20.81 -35.39 47.40
C GLY A 162 21.70 -35.18 48.62
N GLY A 163 21.26 -35.68 49.78
CA GLY A 163 22.14 -35.90 50.94
C GLY A 163 21.54 -35.63 52.32
N GLY A 164 20.69 -36.54 52.80
CA GLY A 164 20.76 -37.08 54.17
C GLY A 164 20.14 -36.33 55.36
N GLY A 165 19.12 -36.96 55.97
CA GLY A 165 19.01 -37.13 57.42
C GLY A 165 18.22 -36.06 58.20
N GLY A 166 17.01 -36.43 58.66
CA GLY A 166 16.14 -35.59 59.47
C GLY A 166 16.37 -35.61 60.98
N SER A 167 15.67 -34.71 61.67
CA SER A 167 15.17 -34.86 63.04
C SER A 167 13.98 -33.89 63.26
N GLU A 168 13.10 -34.27 64.17
CA GLU A 168 11.65 -34.01 64.26
C GLU A 168 11.21 -32.66 64.90
N ASN A 169 9.88 -32.41 64.80
CA ASN A 169 8.96 -31.84 65.81
C ASN A 169 8.25 -30.46 65.55
N PRO A 170 7.01 -30.27 66.10
CA PRO A 170 5.79 -29.98 65.31
C PRO A 170 5.04 -28.70 65.73
N ASN A 171 4.12 -28.21 64.88
CA ASN A 171 2.96 -27.38 65.27
C ASN A 171 1.96 -27.27 64.09
N GLU A 172 1.09 -28.28 63.97
CA GLU A 172 -0.10 -28.31 63.10
C GLU A 172 -1.34 -27.93 63.93
N GLU A 173 -1.78 -26.68 63.88
CA GLU A 173 -3.18 -26.35 64.26
C GLU A 173 -3.74 -25.06 63.64
N ILE A 174 -2.95 -24.30 62.88
CA ILE A 174 -3.37 -23.02 62.28
C ILE A 174 -3.70 -23.13 60.77
N SER A 175 -3.26 -24.21 60.11
CA SER A 175 -3.40 -24.37 58.65
C SER A 175 -4.80 -24.73 58.18
N ASN A 176 -5.62 -25.38 59.02
CA ASN A 176 -6.88 -25.98 58.55
C ASN A 176 -8.05 -24.98 58.50
N ALA A 177 -7.95 -23.81 59.13
CA ALA A 177 -9.01 -22.79 59.10
C ALA A 177 -8.97 -21.89 57.85
N LEU A 178 -7.82 -21.77 57.16
CA LEU A 178 -7.70 -20.96 55.94
C LEU A 178 -8.06 -21.74 54.65
N VAL A 179 -8.23 -23.06 54.72
CA VAL A 179 -8.48 -23.90 53.55
C VAL A 179 -9.96 -23.99 53.17
N GLU A 180 -10.89 -23.79 54.11
CA GLU A 180 -12.33 -23.87 53.79
C GLU A 180 -12.89 -22.67 53.02
N ASP A 181 -12.29 -21.48 53.14
CA ASP A 181 -12.82 -20.27 52.48
C ASP A 181 -12.41 -20.17 51.00
N ALA A 182 -11.27 -20.75 50.63
CA ALA A 182 -10.75 -20.77 49.25
C ALA A 182 -11.52 -21.72 48.31
N GLN A 183 -12.25 -22.69 48.87
CA GLN A 183 -12.93 -23.72 48.07
C GLN A 183 -14.33 -23.29 47.61
N ARG A 184 -14.93 -22.27 48.25
CA ARG A 184 -16.27 -21.76 47.88
C ARG A 184 -16.25 -20.86 46.64
N GLN A 185 -15.10 -20.31 46.27
CA GLN A 185 -14.97 -19.37 45.15
C GLN A 185 -14.69 -20.06 43.79
N LYS A 186 -14.28 -21.34 43.81
CA LYS A 186 -13.98 -22.14 42.60
C LYS A 186 -15.24 -22.71 41.91
N HIS A 187 -16.37 -22.80 42.61
CA HIS A 187 -17.57 -23.49 42.11
C HIS A 187 -18.55 -22.60 41.32
N VAL A 188 -18.29 -21.28 41.21
CA VAL A 188 -19.20 -20.35 40.48
C VAL A 188 -18.72 -20.05 39.05
N VAL A 189 -17.43 -20.18 38.74
CA VAL A 189 -16.88 -19.79 37.43
C VAL A 189 -16.93 -20.92 36.39
N VAL A 190 -17.02 -22.18 36.82
CA VAL A 190 -17.01 -23.36 35.93
C VAL A 190 -18.34 -23.55 35.17
N ALA A 191 -19.44 -22.96 35.64
CA ALA A 191 -20.75 -23.08 35.01
C ALA A 191 -20.98 -22.14 33.80
N ALA A 192 -20.14 -21.13 33.59
CA ALA A 192 -20.29 -20.17 32.49
C ALA A 192 -19.46 -20.54 31.23
N ALA A 193 -18.63 -21.57 31.30
CA ALA A 193 -17.73 -22.00 30.21
C ALA A 193 -18.30 -23.15 29.35
N SER A 194 -19.53 -23.61 29.60
CA SER A 194 -20.14 -24.78 28.96
C SER A 194 -21.09 -24.45 27.79
N SER A 195 -20.97 -23.29 27.15
CA SER A 195 -21.82 -22.93 26.00
C SER A 195 -21.07 -22.23 24.85
N SER A 196 -20.04 -22.86 24.27
CA SER A 196 -19.65 -22.66 22.86
C SER A 196 -18.53 -23.61 22.36
N SER A 197 -18.49 -24.86 22.82
CA SER A 197 -17.55 -25.88 22.31
C SER A 197 -18.28 -27.00 21.57
N ALA A 198 -18.91 -26.66 20.45
CA ALA A 198 -19.44 -27.65 19.51
C ALA A 198 -19.56 -27.08 18.09
N ALA A 199 -18.44 -27.00 17.35
CA ALA A 199 -18.42 -27.10 15.89
C ALA A 199 -16.99 -27.18 15.32
N ALA A 200 -16.75 -28.26 14.58
CA ALA A 200 -15.77 -28.43 13.52
C ALA A 200 -14.28 -28.57 13.89
N THR A 201 -13.86 -29.83 14.03
CA THR A 201 -12.58 -30.31 13.48
C THR A 201 -12.50 -29.93 12.00
N VAL A 202 -11.81 -28.84 11.68
CA VAL A 202 -11.55 -28.42 10.31
C VAL A 202 -10.24 -29.04 9.84
N ASP A 203 -10.40 -29.92 8.87
CA ASP A 203 -9.41 -30.60 8.04
C ASP A 203 -8.23 -29.69 7.61
N ASP A 204 -6.99 -30.15 7.83
CA ASP A 204 -5.71 -29.49 7.48
C ASP A 204 -5.40 -29.57 5.96
N ASN A 205 -6.44 -29.48 5.12
CA ASN A 205 -6.34 -29.60 3.66
C ASN A 205 -6.51 -28.27 2.90
N THR A 206 -6.57 -27.13 3.61
CA THR A 206 -6.74 -25.80 2.99
C THR A 206 -5.49 -24.92 3.12
N LYS A 207 -4.28 -25.49 2.96
CA LYS A 207 -3.11 -24.67 2.64
C LYS A 207 -3.20 -24.33 1.15
N PRO A 208 -3.40 -23.06 0.75
CA PRO A 208 -3.34 -22.70 -0.66
C PRO A 208 -1.98 -23.13 -1.20
N ASN A 209 -1.94 -23.73 -2.38
CA ASN A 209 -0.70 -24.11 -3.07
C ASN A 209 0.09 -22.85 -3.49
N PHE A 210 0.63 -22.10 -2.53
CA PHE A 210 1.44 -20.90 -2.74
C PHE A 210 2.72 -21.23 -3.53
N ASP A 211 3.20 -22.47 -3.43
CA ASP A 211 4.34 -22.97 -4.21
C ASP A 211 4.07 -22.94 -5.71
N GLY A 212 2.84 -23.20 -6.14
CA GLY A 212 2.44 -23.05 -7.55
C GLY A 212 2.40 -21.59 -7.99
N LEU A 213 1.85 -20.72 -7.15
CA LEU A 213 1.74 -19.28 -7.43
C LEU A 213 3.12 -18.61 -7.55
N ILE A 214 4.06 -19.01 -6.70
CA ILE A 214 5.45 -18.52 -6.74
C ILE A 214 6.16 -18.97 -8.02
N LYS A 215 5.91 -20.20 -8.50
CA LYS A 215 6.49 -20.71 -9.75
C LYS A 215 5.92 -20.01 -10.99
N ILE A 216 4.65 -19.61 -10.95
CA ILE A 216 3.95 -18.96 -12.08
C ILE A 216 4.19 -17.44 -12.10
N SER A 217 4.53 -16.83 -10.97
CA SER A 217 4.74 -15.39 -10.80
C SER A 217 5.71 -14.73 -11.82
N PRO A 218 6.86 -15.34 -12.20
CA PRO A 218 7.71 -14.82 -13.27
C PRO A 218 7.03 -14.75 -14.64
N LEU A 219 6.26 -15.78 -15.01
CA LEU A 219 5.50 -15.82 -16.26
C LEU A 219 4.40 -14.76 -16.25
N PHE A 220 3.71 -14.61 -15.12
CA PHE A 220 2.72 -13.57 -14.92
C PHE A 220 3.32 -12.17 -15.13
N CYS A 221 4.51 -11.88 -14.57
CA CYS A 221 5.21 -10.61 -14.81
C CYS A 221 5.53 -10.38 -16.29
N LEU A 222 6.03 -11.40 -16.99
CA LEU A 222 6.32 -11.32 -18.41
C LEU A 222 5.05 -11.07 -19.24
N ALA A 223 3.94 -11.72 -18.89
CA ALA A 223 2.65 -11.47 -19.53
C ALA A 223 2.15 -10.03 -19.30
N THR A 224 2.28 -9.49 -18.08
CA THR A 224 1.91 -8.09 -17.79
C THR A 224 2.80 -7.08 -18.52
N LEU A 225 4.10 -7.39 -18.69
CA LEU A 225 5.02 -6.56 -19.49
C LEU A 225 4.63 -6.57 -20.97
N PHE A 226 4.36 -7.75 -21.54
CA PHE A 226 3.88 -7.89 -22.90
C PHE A 226 2.58 -7.10 -23.12
N PHE A 227 1.60 -7.28 -22.23
CA PHE A 227 0.33 -6.58 -22.31
C PHE A 227 0.53 -5.06 -22.25
N SER A 228 1.35 -4.56 -21.31
CA SER A 228 1.67 -3.13 -21.23
C SER A 228 2.35 -2.58 -22.48
N ALA A 229 3.18 -3.38 -23.16
CA ALA A 229 3.89 -2.97 -24.36
C ALA A 229 3.00 -2.94 -25.61
N VAL A 230 2.09 -3.90 -25.73
CA VAL A 230 1.19 -4.01 -26.89
C VAL A 230 -0.01 -3.07 -26.75
N LEU A 231 -0.48 -2.83 -25.51
CA LEU A 231 -1.60 -1.93 -25.24
C LEU A 231 -1.37 -0.55 -25.86
N ARG A 232 -0.14 -0.03 -25.74
CA ARG A 232 0.25 1.19 -26.43
C ARG A 232 1.71 1.17 -26.88
N PRO A 233 1.98 1.15 -28.19
CA PRO A 233 3.36 1.18 -28.68
C PRO A 233 4.02 2.53 -28.40
N SER A 234 5.16 2.50 -27.72
CA SER A 234 6.07 3.63 -27.48
C SER A 234 7.50 3.12 -27.34
N VAL A 235 8.52 3.97 -27.28
CA VAL A 235 9.91 3.52 -27.06
C VAL A 235 10.10 2.80 -25.73
N PRO A 236 9.60 3.32 -24.58
CA PRO A 236 9.59 2.54 -23.35
C PRO A 236 8.80 1.21 -23.49
N GLY A 237 7.68 1.22 -24.22
CA GLY A 237 6.91 0.00 -24.54
C GLY A 237 7.72 -1.02 -25.33
N GLY A 238 8.46 -0.59 -26.35
CA GLY A 238 9.35 -1.45 -27.15
C GLY A 238 10.48 -2.04 -26.32
N PHE A 239 10.99 -1.30 -25.34
CA PHE A 239 11.93 -1.84 -24.35
C PHE A 239 11.30 -2.97 -23.52
N TYR A 240 10.08 -2.78 -22.99
CA TYR A 240 9.36 -3.83 -22.25
C TYR A 240 9.10 -5.07 -23.11
N PHE A 241 8.71 -4.86 -24.37
CA PHE A 241 8.49 -5.92 -25.35
C PHE A 241 9.78 -6.70 -25.64
N SER A 242 10.91 -6.00 -25.80
CA SER A 242 12.21 -6.62 -26.01
C SER A 242 12.63 -7.48 -24.83
N ILE A 243 12.43 -7.01 -23.59
CA ILE A 243 12.71 -7.81 -22.39
C ILE A 243 11.83 -9.06 -22.33
N PHE A 244 10.55 -8.95 -22.70
CA PHE A 244 9.65 -10.10 -22.81
C PHE A 244 10.18 -11.14 -23.81
N LEU A 245 10.52 -10.72 -25.03
CA LEU A 245 11.04 -11.62 -26.07
C LEU A 245 12.38 -12.26 -25.68
N LEU A 246 13.33 -11.47 -25.18
CA LEU A 246 14.64 -11.97 -24.74
C LEU A 246 14.50 -12.97 -23.59
N SER A 247 13.59 -12.71 -22.65
CA SER A 247 13.32 -13.64 -21.54
C SER A 247 12.68 -14.94 -22.03
N GLY A 248 11.76 -14.87 -23.00
CA GLY A 248 11.13 -16.03 -23.63
C GLY A 248 12.13 -16.88 -24.42
N LEU A 249 13.00 -16.24 -25.22
CA LEU A 249 14.06 -16.92 -25.98
C LEU A 249 15.07 -17.59 -25.04
N TYR A 250 15.41 -16.92 -23.93
CA TYR A 250 16.29 -17.49 -22.91
C TYR A 250 15.68 -18.74 -22.27
N TRP A 251 14.37 -18.73 -21.99
CA TRP A 251 13.64 -19.92 -21.50
C TRP A 251 13.60 -21.06 -22.50
N ALA A 252 13.39 -20.76 -23.78
CA ALA A 252 13.37 -21.76 -24.85
C ALA A 252 14.73 -22.50 -24.99
N THR A 253 15.82 -21.88 -24.53
CA THR A 253 17.17 -22.47 -24.57
C THR A 253 17.48 -23.32 -23.32
N PHE A 254 16.46 -23.84 -22.63
CA PHE A 254 16.55 -24.68 -21.41
C PHE A 254 17.34 -24.08 -20.23
N GLN A 255 17.49 -22.75 -20.18
CA GLN A 255 18.16 -22.07 -19.07
C GLN A 255 17.17 -21.68 -17.97
N THR A 256 17.49 -22.01 -16.72
CA THR A 256 16.63 -21.60 -15.60
C THR A 256 16.76 -20.11 -15.33
N LEU A 257 15.63 -19.44 -15.05
CA LEU A 257 15.61 -18.02 -14.70
C LEU A 257 16.18 -17.82 -13.29
N GLN A 258 17.44 -17.41 -13.21
CA GLN A 258 18.18 -17.27 -11.96
C GLN A 258 18.13 -15.83 -11.37
N ARG A 259 18.97 -15.55 -10.36
CA ARG A 259 19.13 -14.24 -9.69
C ARG A 259 19.27 -13.06 -10.67
N LYS A 260 19.90 -13.30 -11.82
CA LYS A 260 20.05 -12.31 -12.90
C LYS A 260 18.71 -11.78 -13.39
N PHE A 261 17.68 -12.62 -13.43
CA PHE A 261 16.33 -12.21 -13.81
C PHE A 261 15.65 -11.32 -12.78
N ALA A 262 15.81 -11.61 -11.49
CA ALA A 262 15.29 -10.72 -10.45
C ALA A 262 15.94 -9.33 -10.48
N MET A 263 17.24 -9.27 -10.81
CA MET A 263 17.95 -8.00 -11.04
C MET A 263 17.45 -7.28 -12.30
N LEU A 264 17.23 -8.02 -13.39
CA LEU A 264 16.64 -7.48 -14.62
C LEU A 264 15.26 -6.88 -14.37
N LEU A 265 14.37 -7.59 -13.67
CA LEU A 265 13.05 -7.08 -13.32
C LEU A 265 13.14 -5.80 -12.47
N ARG A 266 14.08 -5.71 -11.52
CA ARG A 266 14.31 -4.47 -10.77
C ARG A 266 14.76 -3.31 -11.66
N PHE A 267 15.62 -3.57 -12.65
CA PHE A 267 16.01 -2.54 -13.61
C PHE A 267 14.81 -2.07 -14.44
N VAL A 268 13.99 -3.01 -14.94
CA VAL A 268 12.76 -2.71 -15.68
C VAL A 268 11.78 -1.90 -14.81
N MET A 269 11.66 -2.20 -13.52
CA MET A 269 10.83 -1.42 -12.60
C MET A 269 11.23 0.05 -12.54
N VAL A 270 12.53 0.36 -12.52
CA VAL A 270 13.00 1.76 -12.52
C VAL A 270 12.58 2.47 -13.81
N VAL A 271 12.68 1.79 -14.96
CA VAL A 271 12.21 2.32 -16.24
C VAL A 271 10.68 2.56 -16.24
N ILE A 272 9.90 1.64 -15.66
CA ILE A 272 8.44 1.82 -15.53
C ILE A 272 8.11 2.99 -14.60
N VAL A 273 8.82 3.16 -13.48
CA VAL A 273 8.65 4.30 -12.58
C VAL A 273 8.92 5.61 -13.31
N ALA A 274 10.04 5.71 -14.03
CA ALA A 274 10.36 6.90 -14.81
C ALA A 274 9.29 7.19 -15.87
N HIS A 275 8.87 6.17 -16.63
CA HIS A 275 7.86 6.31 -17.68
C HIS A 275 6.48 6.74 -17.14
N THR A 276 6.03 6.12 -16.05
CA THR A 276 4.75 6.49 -15.39
C THR A 276 4.81 7.89 -14.79
N LEU A 277 5.93 8.31 -14.20
CA LEU A 277 6.14 9.68 -13.75
C LEU A 277 6.05 10.67 -14.90
N CYS A 278 6.65 10.38 -16.06
CA CYS A 278 6.52 11.22 -17.25
C CYS A 278 5.06 11.32 -17.73
N ILE A 279 4.32 10.21 -17.78
CA ILE A 279 2.90 10.21 -18.18
C ILE A 279 2.05 11.06 -17.24
N VAL A 280 2.20 10.88 -15.93
CA VAL A 280 1.44 11.64 -14.92
C VAL A 280 1.85 13.11 -14.92
N ALA A 281 3.14 13.42 -15.06
CA ALA A 281 3.63 14.81 -15.18
C ALA A 281 3.10 15.49 -16.43
N TYR A 282 2.95 14.77 -17.53
CA TYR A 282 2.37 15.29 -18.76
C TYR A 282 0.87 15.62 -18.64
N GLN A 283 0.18 15.15 -17.61
CA GLN A 283 -1.20 15.58 -17.35
C GLN A 283 -1.28 16.96 -16.67
N THR A 284 -0.15 17.49 -16.18
CA THR A 284 -0.11 18.84 -15.62
C THR A 284 -0.10 19.90 -16.73
N PRO A 285 -0.80 21.04 -16.56
CA PRO A 285 -0.84 22.09 -17.60
C PRO A 285 0.54 22.59 -18.05
N TRP A 286 1.49 22.72 -17.12
CA TRP A 286 2.84 23.25 -17.36
C TRP A 286 3.63 22.34 -18.29
N MET A 287 3.51 21.03 -18.11
CA MET A 287 4.20 20.08 -18.98
C MET A 287 3.61 20.08 -20.39
N GLN A 288 2.28 20.25 -20.51
CA GLN A 288 1.61 20.37 -21.81
C GLN A 288 1.95 21.69 -22.51
N ASP A 289 2.15 22.77 -21.76
CA ASP A 289 2.58 24.07 -22.28
C ASP A 289 4.04 24.05 -22.77
N HIS A 290 4.95 23.35 -22.07
CA HIS A 290 6.36 23.27 -22.44
C HIS A 290 6.66 22.24 -23.52
N LEU A 291 5.90 21.14 -23.56
CA LEU A 291 6.11 20.05 -24.50
C LEU A 291 4.83 19.82 -25.31
N GLU A 292 4.81 20.38 -26.51
CA GLU A 292 3.67 20.25 -27.41
C GLU A 292 3.38 18.78 -27.74
N LYS A 293 2.10 18.42 -27.76
CA LYS A 293 1.63 17.05 -28.06
C LYS A 293 2.06 16.52 -29.43
N THR A 294 2.34 17.41 -30.39
CA THR A 294 2.76 17.06 -31.75
C THR A 294 4.26 16.76 -31.85
N SER A 295 5.04 17.12 -30.83
CA SER A 295 6.48 16.94 -30.81
C SER A 295 6.87 15.45 -30.91
N LEU A 296 8.00 15.19 -31.56
CA LEU A 296 8.53 13.83 -31.70
C LEU A 296 8.80 13.19 -30.33
N THR A 297 9.31 13.97 -29.37
CA THR A 297 9.59 13.50 -28.00
C THR A 297 8.33 13.03 -27.28
N ALA A 298 7.24 13.81 -27.31
CA ALA A 298 5.98 13.41 -26.70
C ALA A 298 5.46 12.11 -27.32
N ARG A 299 5.48 12.01 -28.65
CA ARG A 299 5.04 10.82 -29.38
C ARG A 299 5.90 9.59 -29.11
N LEU A 300 7.22 9.76 -29.00
CA LEU A 300 8.16 8.65 -28.82
C LEU A 300 8.04 8.02 -27.42
N ILE A 301 7.84 8.84 -26.40
CA ILE A 301 7.59 8.38 -25.03
C ILE A 301 6.15 7.84 -24.89
N GLY A 302 5.20 8.33 -25.71
CA GLY A 302 3.78 7.97 -25.63
C GLY A 302 2.99 8.88 -24.69
N LEU A 303 3.39 10.14 -24.60
CA LEU A 303 2.75 11.17 -23.79
C LEU A 303 1.54 11.74 -24.52
N GLU A 304 0.37 11.62 -23.89
CA GLU A 304 -0.86 12.22 -24.39
C GLU A 304 -1.56 13.06 -23.32
N PRO A 305 -2.16 14.18 -23.71
CA PRO A 305 -2.96 15.02 -22.82
C PRO A 305 -4.35 14.41 -22.64
N LEU A 306 -4.49 13.47 -21.69
CA LEU A 306 -5.78 12.86 -21.35
C LEU A 306 -6.69 13.84 -20.63
N ILE A 307 -6.08 14.70 -19.82
CA ILE A 307 -6.74 15.76 -19.08
C ILE A 307 -6.23 17.09 -19.62
N THR A 308 -7.17 17.98 -19.96
CA THR A 308 -6.88 19.30 -20.47
C THR A 308 -7.61 20.35 -19.67
N SER A 309 -7.05 21.55 -19.69
CA SER A 309 -7.64 22.71 -19.01
C SER A 309 -7.00 23.97 -19.54
N LYS A 310 -7.84 24.90 -19.98
CA LYS A 310 -7.42 26.09 -20.68
C LYS A 310 -7.70 27.33 -19.85
N CYS A 311 -6.94 28.38 -20.13
CA CYS A 311 -7.08 29.68 -19.51
C CYS A 311 -8.23 30.53 -20.07
N ALA A 312 -8.63 30.27 -21.31
CA ALA A 312 -9.78 30.95 -21.93
C ALA A 312 -11.11 30.52 -21.27
N ASP A 313 -11.14 29.31 -20.75
CA ASP A 313 -12.19 28.80 -19.86
C ASP A 313 -11.75 28.99 -18.40
N ASP A 314 -12.63 28.63 -17.46
CA ASP A 314 -12.24 28.56 -16.06
C ASP A 314 -11.16 27.49 -15.87
N ILE A 315 -9.92 27.92 -15.61
CA ILE A 315 -8.75 27.07 -15.41
C ILE A 315 -8.97 26.04 -14.30
N ARG A 316 -9.94 26.25 -13.40
CA ARG A 316 -10.25 25.37 -12.27
C ARG A 316 -11.06 24.13 -12.67
N ILE A 317 -11.61 24.11 -13.89
CA ILE A 317 -12.40 23.00 -14.42
C ILE A 317 -11.48 21.99 -15.13
N ILE A 318 -11.60 20.72 -14.74
CA ILE A 318 -10.87 19.60 -15.33
C ILE A 318 -11.73 19.00 -16.45
N VAL A 319 -11.19 18.91 -17.67
CA VAL A 319 -11.90 18.34 -18.82
C VAL A 319 -11.13 17.15 -19.36
N TYR A 320 -11.78 15.99 -19.40
CA TYR A 320 -11.26 14.79 -20.03
C TYR A 320 -11.37 14.91 -21.55
N ASN A 321 -10.28 14.65 -22.26
CA ASN A 321 -10.29 14.72 -23.71
C ASN A 321 -10.93 13.46 -24.31
N THR A 322 -12.10 13.63 -24.92
CA THR A 322 -12.89 12.56 -25.56
C THR A 322 -12.35 12.14 -26.93
N GLU A 323 -11.33 12.80 -27.46
CA GLU A 323 -10.65 12.40 -28.70
C GLU A 323 -9.87 11.08 -28.53
N TYR A 324 -9.43 10.79 -27.30
CA TYR A 324 -8.63 9.61 -27.01
C TYR A 324 -9.51 8.40 -26.68
N LYS A 325 -9.03 7.22 -27.10
CA LYS A 325 -9.70 5.94 -26.91
C LYS A 325 -9.34 5.33 -25.55
N ALA A 326 -10.06 4.27 -25.18
CA ALA A 326 -9.91 3.60 -23.90
C ALA A 326 -8.49 3.06 -23.63
N ASP A 327 -7.74 2.69 -24.66
CA ASP A 327 -6.35 2.25 -24.56
C ASP A 327 -5.44 3.35 -23.99
N SER A 328 -5.63 4.61 -24.37
CA SER A 328 -4.89 5.74 -23.82
C SER A 328 -5.11 5.91 -22.32
N PHE A 329 -6.35 5.76 -21.85
CA PHE A 329 -6.70 5.83 -20.43
C PHE A 329 -6.25 4.59 -19.63
N LEU A 330 -6.25 3.42 -20.26
CA LEU A 330 -5.87 2.17 -19.62
C LEU A 330 -4.35 2.01 -19.46
N ASN A 331 -3.56 2.63 -20.35
CA ASN A 331 -2.10 2.56 -20.34
C ASN A 331 -1.45 2.86 -18.96
N PRO A 332 -1.69 4.01 -18.30
CA PRO A 332 -1.11 4.28 -16.99
C PRO A 332 -1.54 3.28 -15.91
N ILE A 333 -2.79 2.83 -15.93
CA ILE A 333 -3.32 1.83 -14.97
C ILE A 333 -2.56 0.51 -15.12
N VAL A 334 -2.37 0.06 -16.35
CA VAL A 334 -1.63 -1.17 -16.66
C VAL A 334 -0.17 -1.04 -16.29
N LEU A 335 0.47 0.11 -16.50
CA LEU A 335 1.85 0.32 -16.07
C LEU A 335 2.01 0.28 -14.53
N PHE A 336 1.07 0.86 -13.78
CA PHE A 336 1.06 0.74 -12.31
C PHE A 336 0.87 -0.71 -11.86
N PHE A 337 -0.04 -1.44 -12.53
CA PHE A 337 -0.26 -2.85 -12.25
C PHE A 337 1.00 -3.69 -12.54
N THR A 338 1.62 -3.49 -13.70
CA THR A 338 2.87 -4.16 -14.10
C THR A 338 3.99 -3.86 -13.12
N TYR A 339 4.16 -2.59 -12.71
CA TYR A 339 5.11 -2.21 -11.66
C TYR A 339 4.86 -3.00 -10.36
N TYR A 340 3.61 -3.03 -9.91
CA TYR A 340 3.25 -3.67 -8.65
C TYR A 340 3.49 -5.19 -8.69
N ALA A 341 3.12 -5.84 -9.80
CA ALA A 341 3.39 -7.25 -10.05
C ALA A 341 4.89 -7.55 -10.03
N LEU A 342 5.71 -6.76 -10.73
CA LEU A 342 7.17 -6.89 -10.73
C LEU A 342 7.75 -6.70 -9.32
N ALA A 343 7.24 -5.74 -8.55
CA ALA A 343 7.71 -5.46 -7.19
C ALA A 343 7.48 -6.64 -6.24
N LEU A 344 6.28 -7.23 -6.27
CA LEU A 344 5.95 -8.40 -5.45
C LEU A 344 6.76 -9.62 -5.87
N THR A 345 6.88 -9.88 -7.18
CA THR A 345 7.65 -11.00 -7.72
C THR A 345 9.12 -10.90 -7.35
N THR A 346 9.76 -9.75 -7.56
CA THR A 346 11.18 -9.57 -7.22
C THR A 346 11.45 -9.72 -5.72
N LYS A 347 10.54 -9.23 -4.86
CA LYS A 347 10.62 -9.42 -3.41
C LYS A 347 10.59 -10.90 -3.02
N ASN A 348 9.66 -11.67 -3.60
CA ASN A 348 9.51 -13.09 -3.30
C ASN A 348 10.69 -13.90 -3.84
N LEU A 349 11.16 -13.62 -5.05
CA LEU A 349 12.31 -14.31 -5.66
C LEU A 349 13.62 -14.11 -4.89
N ILE A 350 13.81 -12.95 -4.25
CA ILE A 350 15.00 -12.68 -3.43
C ILE A 350 14.89 -13.37 -2.07
N LYS A 351 13.74 -13.29 -1.39
CA LYS A 351 13.56 -13.84 -0.03
C LYS A 351 13.75 -15.36 0.03
N ILE A 352 13.17 -16.09 -0.92
CA ILE A 352 13.24 -17.56 -0.95
C ILE A 352 14.68 -18.05 -0.98
N ARG A 353 15.55 -17.37 -1.74
CA ARG A 353 16.94 -17.82 -1.91
C ARG A 353 17.85 -17.54 -0.72
N VAL A 354 17.50 -16.58 0.15
CA VAL A 354 18.22 -16.40 1.43
C VAL A 354 17.93 -17.57 2.37
N SER A 355 16.72 -18.14 2.32
CA SER A 355 16.32 -19.28 3.15
C SER A 355 16.94 -20.62 2.73
N PHE A 356 17.38 -20.76 1.47
CA PHE A 356 18.06 -21.98 0.97
C PHE A 356 19.59 -21.94 1.11
N LYS A 357 20.16 -20.86 1.67
CA LYS A 357 21.60 -20.69 1.87
C LYS A 357 22.04 -20.77 3.34
N ILE A 358 21.13 -21.18 4.21
CA ILE A 358 21.36 -21.53 5.62
C ILE A 358 21.14 -23.04 5.69
#